data_AF-A0A9Q9DMD8-F1
#
_entry.id   AF-A0A9Q9DMD8-F1
#
_cell.length_a   1.000
_cell.length_b   1.000
_cell.length_c   1.000
_cell.angle_alpha   90.00
_cell.angle_beta   90.00
_cell.angle_gamma   90.00
#
_symmetry.space_group_name_H-M   'P 1'
#
loop_
_entity.id
_entity.type
_entity.pdbx_description
1 polymer ?
#
loop_
_entity_poly.entity_id
_entity_poly.type
_entity_poly.pdbx_seq_one_letter_code
_entity_poly.pdbx_strand_id
1 'polypeptide(L)'
;MRLSKILKSSIFLMIIICLSFFVTASISKVFYAPYCQASTYSFTKDITKPGQNSFNASQIKNCLMQNGFTNIKRLHLDDKGIWRALVEFKKCYFFVSVDYSGTVSIQNERKKYD
;
A
#
# COMPACT_ATOMS: atom_id res chain seq x y z
N MET A 1 48.12 45.59 -1.71
CA MET A 1 46.67 45.52 -1.37
C MET A 1 45.86 44.56 -2.29
N ARG A 2 46.45 43.50 -2.84
CA ARG A 2 45.75 42.48 -3.68
C ARG A 2 45.59 41.12 -2.96
N LEU A 3 46.49 40.81 -2.03
CA LEU A 3 46.47 39.56 -1.27
C LEU A 3 45.27 39.45 -0.31
N SER A 4 44.87 40.56 0.32
CA SER A 4 43.73 40.60 1.25
C SER A 4 42.36 40.44 0.56
N LYS A 5 42.24 40.76 -0.74
CA LYS A 5 41.02 40.54 -1.52
C LYS A 5 40.82 39.07 -1.87
N ILE A 6 41.91 38.39 -2.23
CA ILE A 6 41.89 36.95 -2.57
C ILE A 6 41.59 36.12 -1.31
N LEU A 7 42.18 36.48 -0.16
CA LEU A 7 41.92 35.79 1.11
C LEU A 7 40.46 35.94 1.57
N LYS A 8 39.88 37.16 1.46
CA LYS A 8 38.48 37.41 1.80
C LYS A 8 37.51 36.70 0.85
N SER A 9 37.83 36.64 -0.45
CA SER A 9 37.03 35.92 -1.45
C SER A 9 37.03 34.42 -1.19
N SER A 10 38.16 33.86 -0.75
CA SER A 10 38.28 32.45 -0.41
C SER A 10 37.45 32.07 0.83
N ILE A 11 37.35 32.96 1.82
CA ILE A 11 36.55 32.74 3.04
C ILE A 11 35.05 32.78 2.70
N PHE A 12 34.62 33.68 1.80
CA PHE A 12 33.22 33.77 1.40
C PHE A 12 32.72 32.52 0.64
N LEU A 13 33.59 31.91 -0.18
CA LEU A 13 33.26 30.68 -0.92
C LEU A 13 33.09 29.45 0.00
N MET A 14 33.83 29.37 1.10
CA MET A 14 33.72 28.25 2.05
C MET A 14 32.44 28.27 2.90
N ILE A 15 31.83 29.43 3.12
CA ILE A 15 30.58 29.55 3.88
C ILE A 15 29.35 29.09 3.06
N ILE A 16 29.39 29.21 1.74
CA ILE A 16 28.28 28.82 0.85
C ILE A 16 28.17 27.30 0.68
N ILE A 17 29.27 26.56 0.87
CA ILE A 17 29.32 25.10 0.73
C ILE A 17 28.74 24.35 1.94
N CYS A 18 28.56 25.01 3.10
CA CYS A 18 28.04 24.36 4.30
C CYS A 18 26.51 24.43 4.47
N LEU A 19 25.76 25.08 3.58
CA LEU A 19 24.32 25.32 3.77
C LEU A 19 23.38 24.36 3.02
N SER A 20 23.92 23.35 2.31
CA SER A 20 23.14 22.46 1.44
C SER A 20 23.03 21.02 1.94
N PHE A 21 22.87 20.83 3.25
CA PHE A 21 22.44 19.54 3.81
C PHE A 21 21.11 19.66 4.58
N PHE A 22 20.11 20.24 3.93
CA PHE A 22 18.72 19.92 4.30
C PHE A 22 18.38 18.58 3.68
N VAL A 23 18.70 17.50 4.39
CA VAL A 23 17.98 16.24 4.22
C VAL A 23 16.56 16.53 4.67
N THR A 24 15.70 16.91 3.73
CA THR A 24 14.27 16.67 3.89
C THR A 24 14.15 15.15 3.85
N ALA A 25 14.24 14.53 5.03
CA ALA A 25 13.75 13.19 5.22
C ALA A 25 12.26 13.29 4.87
N SER A 26 11.93 13.00 3.61
CA SER A 26 10.57 12.67 3.24
C SER A 26 10.26 11.44 4.06
N ILE A 27 9.63 11.65 5.21
CA ILE A 27 8.95 10.59 5.93
C ILE A 27 7.73 10.29 5.07
N SER A 28 7.97 9.64 3.94
CA SER A 28 7.06 8.68 3.38
C SER A 28 6.85 7.69 4.51
N LYS A 29 5.89 7.94 5.40
CA LYS A 29 5.22 6.88 6.12
C LYS A 29 4.56 6.05 5.03
N VAL A 30 5.36 5.21 4.37
CA VAL A 30 4.89 3.98 3.79
C VAL A 30 4.28 3.30 4.99
N PHE A 31 2.97 3.43 5.12
CA PHE A 31 2.17 2.59 5.98
C PHE A 31 2.42 1.18 5.47
N TYR A 32 3.50 0.57 5.94
CA TYR A 32 3.63 -0.88 5.97
C TYR A 32 2.49 -1.30 6.86
N ALA A 33 1.39 -1.63 6.20
CA ALA A 33 0.26 -2.32 6.75
C ALA A 33 0.75 -3.76 6.97
N PRO A 34 1.20 -4.15 8.18
CA PRO A 34 1.72 -5.50 8.40
C PRO A 34 0.66 -6.58 8.14
N TYR A 35 -0.60 -6.16 8.00
CA TYR A 35 -1.74 -7.02 7.72
C TYR A 35 -1.89 -7.41 6.24
N CYS A 36 -1.21 -6.73 5.32
CA CYS A 36 -1.29 -7.07 3.90
C CYS A 36 -0.15 -8.02 3.54
N GLN A 37 -0.32 -9.29 3.88
CA GLN A 37 0.53 -10.33 3.31
C GLN A 37 0.22 -10.36 1.81
N ALA A 38 1.16 -9.84 1.00
CA ALA A 38 1.12 -9.91 -0.45
C ALA A 38 1.21 -11.39 -0.85
N SER A 39 0.06 -12.07 -0.81
CA SER A 39 -0.05 -13.47 -1.14
C SER A 39 -0.08 -13.60 -2.66
N THR A 40 0.77 -14.49 -3.15
CA THR A 40 0.76 -15.00 -4.51
C THR A 40 -0.67 -15.43 -4.87
N TYR A 41 -1.35 -14.62 -5.69
CA TYR A 41 -2.74 -14.82 -6.09
C TYR A 41 -2.99 -16.24 -6.57
N SER A 42 -3.46 -17.09 -5.67
CA SER A 42 -3.88 -18.44 -5.99
C SER A 42 -5.32 -18.31 -6.47
N PHE A 43 -5.52 -18.48 -7.78
CA PHE A 43 -6.85 -18.59 -8.39
C PHE A 43 -7.48 -19.93 -8.00
N THR A 44 -7.64 -20.20 -6.71
CA THR A 44 -8.12 -21.48 -6.24
C THR A 44 -8.99 -21.29 -5.01
N LYS A 45 -10.22 -21.82 -5.13
CA LYS A 45 -11.19 -22.20 -4.08
C LYS A 45 -11.08 -21.41 -2.78
N ASP A 46 -12.04 -20.53 -2.52
CA ASP A 46 -12.26 -19.75 -1.29
C ASP A 46 -11.74 -20.45 0.00
N ILE A 47 -10.47 -20.22 0.37
CA ILE A 47 -9.84 -20.72 1.61
C ILE A 47 -9.92 -19.66 2.71
N THR A 48 -10.94 -18.80 2.65
CA THR A 48 -11.05 -17.66 3.58
C THR A 48 -11.45 -18.18 4.96
N LYS A 49 -10.64 -17.89 5.98
CA LYS A 49 -10.91 -18.34 7.35
C LYS A 49 -11.94 -17.43 8.01
N PRO A 50 -13.07 -17.96 8.50
CA PRO A 50 -14.02 -17.15 9.28
C PRO A 50 -13.38 -16.75 10.62
N GLY A 51 -13.72 -15.56 11.11
CA GLY A 51 -13.18 -15.04 12.37
C GLY A 51 -13.52 -13.58 12.58
N GLN A 52 -13.57 -13.14 13.85
CA GLN A 52 -13.85 -11.74 14.16
C GLN A 52 -12.72 -10.84 13.67
N ASN A 53 -13.03 -10.01 12.69
CA ASN A 53 -12.05 -9.15 12.02
C ASN A 53 -11.98 -7.80 12.73
N SER A 54 -10.78 -7.40 13.11
CA SER A 54 -10.52 -6.12 13.79
C SER A 54 -10.11 -4.99 12.83
N PHE A 55 -10.00 -5.27 11.53
CA PHE A 55 -9.66 -4.25 10.54
C PHE A 55 -10.85 -3.33 10.26
N ASN A 56 -10.56 -2.05 10.08
CA ASN A 56 -11.52 -1.08 9.60
C ASN A 56 -11.54 -1.01 8.06
N ALA A 57 -12.60 -0.44 7.50
CA ALA A 57 -12.78 -0.33 6.05
C ALA A 57 -11.62 0.40 5.35
N SER A 58 -11.02 1.42 5.98
CA SER A 58 -9.90 2.16 5.40
C SER A 58 -8.63 1.32 5.31
N GLN A 59 -8.37 0.49 6.32
CA GLN A 59 -7.25 -0.44 6.32
C GLN A 59 -7.41 -1.44 5.17
N ILE A 60 -8.57 -2.04 5.03
CA ILE A 60 -8.84 -2.99 3.95
C ILE A 60 -8.73 -2.35 2.57
N LYS A 61 -9.28 -1.14 2.40
CA LYS A 61 -9.16 -0.40 1.15
C LYS A 61 -7.68 -0.16 0.79
N ASN A 62 -6.88 0.28 1.76
CA ASN A 62 -5.45 0.46 1.55
C ASN A 62 -4.75 -0.86 1.21
N CYS A 63 -5.16 -1.97 1.84
CA CYS A 63 -4.65 -3.29 1.53
C CYS A 63 -4.86 -3.69 0.08
N LEU A 64 -6.09 -3.55 -0.39
CA LEU A 64 -6.47 -3.88 -1.75
C LEU A 64 -5.69 -3.00 -2.73
N MET A 65 -5.56 -1.70 -2.45
CA MET A 65 -4.75 -0.79 -3.26
C MET A 65 -3.26 -1.19 -3.30
N GLN A 66 -2.66 -1.58 -2.17
CA GLN A 66 -1.27 -2.04 -2.11
C GLN A 66 -1.05 -3.35 -2.90
N ASN A 67 -2.09 -4.18 -3.00
CA ASN A 67 -2.12 -5.38 -3.82
C ASN A 67 -2.30 -5.07 -5.33
N GLY A 68 -2.51 -3.80 -5.70
CA GLY A 68 -2.69 -3.40 -7.10
C GLY A 68 -4.12 -3.48 -7.60
N PHE A 69 -5.08 -3.69 -6.70
CA PHE A 69 -6.50 -3.56 -7.02
C PHE A 69 -6.91 -2.09 -7.10
N THR A 70 -7.73 -1.78 -8.09
CA THR A 70 -8.31 -0.45 -8.29
C THR A 70 -9.83 -0.52 -8.25
N ASN A 71 -10.49 0.64 -8.33
CA ASN A 71 -11.95 0.73 -8.48
C ASN A 71 -12.75 -0.10 -7.44
N ILE A 72 -12.32 -0.04 -6.18
CA ILE A 72 -12.87 -0.83 -5.07
C ILE A 72 -14.30 -0.36 -4.79
N LYS A 73 -15.27 -1.26 -4.96
CA LYS A 73 -16.71 -1.04 -4.77
C LYS A 73 -17.28 -2.10 -3.83
N ARG A 74 -18.46 -1.84 -3.28
CA ARG A 74 -19.22 -2.77 -2.43
C ARG A 74 -18.38 -3.34 -1.27
N LEU A 75 -17.47 -2.55 -0.72
CA LEU A 75 -16.64 -2.94 0.42
C LEU A 75 -17.53 -3.05 1.67
N HIS A 76 -17.66 -4.24 2.22
CA HIS A 76 -18.42 -4.49 3.44
C HIS A 76 -17.83 -5.67 4.21
N LEU A 77 -18.08 -5.68 5.52
CA LEU A 77 -17.78 -6.82 6.38
C LEU A 77 -19.02 -7.71 6.41
N ASP A 78 -18.87 -9.00 6.11
CA ASP A 78 -19.96 -9.95 6.21
C ASP A 78 -20.17 -10.47 7.65
N ASP A 79 -21.22 -11.27 7.81
CA ASP A 79 -21.61 -11.93 9.06
C ASP A 79 -20.57 -12.92 9.60
N LYS A 80 -19.63 -13.36 8.76
CA LYS A 80 -18.53 -14.28 9.12
C LYS A 80 -17.24 -13.54 9.48
N GLY A 81 -17.27 -12.21 9.47
CA GLY A 81 -16.10 -11.35 9.70
C GLY A 81 -15.14 -11.34 8.51
N ILE A 82 -15.62 -11.61 7.30
CA ILE A 82 -14.82 -11.55 6.08
C ILE A 82 -15.15 -10.24 5.35
N TRP A 83 -14.12 -9.47 5.02
CA TRP A 83 -14.30 -8.31 4.17
C TRP A 83 -14.49 -8.74 2.73
N ARG A 84 -15.56 -8.28 2.10
CA ARG A 84 -15.87 -8.54 0.69
C ARG A 84 -15.82 -7.24 -0.09
N ALA A 85 -15.25 -7.30 -1.30
CA ALA A 85 -15.25 -6.17 -2.21
C ALA A 85 -15.33 -6.63 -3.67
N LEU A 86 -15.90 -5.77 -4.51
CA LEU A 86 -15.73 -5.83 -5.96
C LEU A 86 -14.55 -4.93 -6.30
N VAL A 87 -13.56 -5.47 -7.00
CA VAL A 87 -12.33 -4.74 -7.35
C VAL A 87 -12.00 -4.92 -8.82
N GLU A 88 -11.26 -3.97 -9.36
CA GLU A 88 -10.70 -4.05 -10.70
C GLU A 88 -9.22 -4.44 -10.61
N PHE A 89 -8.82 -5.42 -11.42
CA PHE A 89 -7.44 -5.82 -11.60
C PHE A 89 -7.20 -6.16 -13.06
N LYS A 90 -6.19 -5.55 -13.68
CA LYS A 90 -5.87 -5.76 -15.11
C LYS A 90 -7.09 -5.57 -16.03
N LYS A 91 -7.91 -4.54 -15.76
CA LYS A 91 -9.17 -4.21 -16.49
C LYS A 91 -10.30 -5.24 -16.37
N CYS A 92 -10.16 -6.24 -15.50
CA CYS A 92 -11.18 -7.21 -15.18
C CYS A 92 -11.72 -6.95 -13.77
N TYR A 93 -13.01 -7.19 -13.57
CA TYR A 93 -13.63 -7.08 -12.26
C TYR A 93 -13.66 -8.43 -11.56
N PHE A 94 -13.29 -8.46 -10.29
CA PHE A 94 -13.29 -9.65 -9.45
C PHE A 94 -13.94 -9.38 -8.10
N PHE A 95 -14.60 -10.40 -7.56
CA PHE A 95 -14.93 -10.40 -6.14
C PHE A 95 -13.72 -10.88 -5.36
N VAL A 96 -13.34 -10.11 -4.35
CA VAL A 96 -12.26 -10.46 -3.44
C VAL A 96 -12.79 -10.59 -2.03
N SER A 97 -12.14 -11.45 -1.27
CA SER A 97 -12.39 -11.65 0.16
C SER A 97 -11.11 -11.41 0.92
N VAL A 98 -11.20 -10.78 2.08
CA VAL A 98 -10.08 -10.57 2.99
C VAL A 98 -10.46 -11.13 4.36
N ASP A 99 -9.71 -12.13 4.82
CA ASP A 99 -9.97 -12.76 6.12
C ASP A 99 -9.42 -11.94 7.30
N TYR A 100 -9.65 -12.45 8.52
CA TYR A 100 -9.14 -11.84 9.76
C TYR A 100 -7.61 -11.77 9.84
N SER A 101 -6.89 -12.59 9.06
CA SER A 101 -5.43 -12.55 8.97
C SER A 101 -4.91 -11.52 7.96
N GLY A 102 -5.81 -10.91 7.18
CA GLY A 102 -5.46 -9.98 6.11
C GLY A 102 -5.08 -10.66 4.80
N THR A 103 -5.31 -11.98 4.70
CA THR A 103 -5.08 -12.73 3.46
C THR A 103 -6.15 -12.38 2.44
N VAL A 104 -5.73 -11.96 1.24
CA VAL A 104 -6.62 -11.61 0.14
C VAL A 104 -6.82 -12.81 -0.79
N SER A 105 -8.07 -13.26 -0.94
CA SER A 105 -8.46 -14.33 -1.87
C SER A 105 -9.34 -13.77 -2.99
N ILE A 106 -9.09 -14.22 -4.23
CA ILE A 106 -9.89 -13.85 -5.40
C ILE A 106 -10.94 -14.93 -5.63
N GLN A 107 -12.21 -14.58 -5.53
CA GLN A 107 -13.31 -15.43 -5.96
C GLN A 107 -13.48 -15.27 -7.46
N ASN A 108 -12.98 -16.23 -8.23
CA ASN A 108 -13.31 -16.31 -9.65
C ASN A 108 -14.61 -17.09 -9.77
N GLU A 109 -15.72 -16.42 -10.09
CA GLU A 109 -16.98 -17.07 -10.43
C GLU A 109 -16.89 -17.78 -11.78
N ARG A 110 -16.00 -18.78 -11.92
CA ARG A 110 -16.22 -19.83 -12.91
C ARG A 110 -17.11 -20.88 -12.27
N LYS A 111 -18.41 -20.57 -12.15
CA LYS A 111 -19.43 -21.62 -12.13
C LYS A 111 -19.39 -22.28 -13.51
N LYS A 112 -18.53 -23.29 -13.67
CA LYS A 112 -18.71 -24.29 -14.73
C LYS A 112 -19.92 -25.09 -14.27
N TYR A 113 -21.09 -24.75 -14.81
CA TYR A 113 -22.23 -25.66 -14.78
C TYR A 113 -21.78 -26.89 -15.59
N ASP A 114 -21.54 -28.00 -14.90
CA ASP A 114 -21.55 -29.32 -15.52
C ASP A 114 -22.99 -29.87 -15.45
#